data_AF-A0A6N4VC67-F1
#
_entry.id   AF-A0A6N4VC67-F1
#
_cell.length_a   1.000
_cell.length_b   1.000
_cell.length_c   1.000
_cell.angle_alpha   90.00
_cell.angle_beta   90.00
_cell.angle_gamma   90.00
#
_symmetry.space_group_name_H-M   'P 1'
#
loop_
_entity.id
_entity.type
_entity.pdbx_description
1 polymer ?
#
loop_
_entity_poly.entity_id
_entity_poly.type
_entity_poly.pdbx_seq_one_letter_code
_entity_poly.pdbx_strand_id
1 'polypeptide(L)'
;MTTTETTTTPTTPAEQVTPAEIVDPEQKPAETTPGGSEGDADAPDDNGKPKGVRARLDATEAERDVLRAQLDAAHAQAFDRTVEAMGLQPALMRAAGLEVAEFVVEDGSLDTVALTTAIDTKRAELGLSRRPAPNPVAGLGSGDAPDTKPSSWAGAFAEHTGRAKPQ
;
A
#
# COMPACT_ATOMS: atom_id res chain seq x y z
N MET A 1 -64.54 -12.60 17.33
CA MET A 1 -65.18 -12.71 16.00
C MET A 1 -64.13 -12.22 15.00
N THR A 2 -63.18 -13.09 14.61
CA THR A 2 -63.09 -13.83 13.31
C THR A 2 -62.65 -12.93 12.15
N THR A 3 -61.73 -13.23 11.21
CA THR A 3 -60.68 -14.26 10.93
C THR A 3 -60.09 -13.92 9.52
N THR A 4 -58.74 -13.94 9.34
CA THR A 4 -57.84 -14.13 8.13
C THR A 4 -58.16 -13.49 6.73
N GLU A 5 -57.28 -13.27 5.73
CA GLU A 5 -56.15 -14.03 5.12
C GLU A 5 -55.17 -13.17 4.25
N THR A 6 -53.88 -13.60 4.21
CA THR A 6 -52.94 -13.87 3.08
C THR A 6 -52.74 -12.96 1.85
N THR A 7 -51.47 -12.64 1.53
CA THR A 7 -50.83 -12.58 0.16
C THR A 7 -49.33 -12.23 0.32
N THR A 8 -48.38 -13.19 0.26
CA THR A 8 -47.66 -13.80 -0.90
C THR A 8 -46.62 -12.90 -1.58
N THR A 9 -45.35 -13.20 -1.27
CA THR A 9 -44.12 -12.73 -1.92
C THR A 9 -43.94 -13.36 -3.31
N PRO A 10 -43.59 -12.62 -4.37
CA PRO A 10 -43.11 -13.23 -5.62
C PRO A 10 -41.59 -13.42 -5.59
N THR A 11 -41.19 -14.69 -5.57
CA THR A 11 -39.85 -15.20 -5.90
C THR A 11 -39.53 -14.91 -7.37
N THR A 12 -38.39 -14.25 -7.63
CA THR A 12 -37.83 -14.07 -8.98
C THR A 12 -37.02 -15.31 -9.39
N PRO A 13 -37.14 -15.82 -10.63
CA PRO A 13 -36.47 -17.04 -11.07
C PRO A 13 -34.98 -16.80 -11.35
N ALA A 14 -34.14 -17.72 -10.89
CA ALA A 14 -32.74 -17.82 -11.27
C ALA A 14 -32.62 -18.36 -12.71
N GLU A 15 -32.03 -17.58 -13.60
CA GLU A 15 -31.72 -17.98 -14.97
C GLU A 15 -30.34 -18.65 -15.02
N GLN A 16 -30.35 -19.88 -15.52
CA GLN A 16 -29.23 -20.79 -15.64
C GLN A 16 -28.33 -20.41 -16.82
N VAL A 17 -27.01 -20.43 -16.60
CA VAL A 17 -26.03 -20.58 -17.68
C VAL A 17 -25.23 -21.86 -17.41
N THR A 18 -25.26 -22.73 -18.41
CA THR A 18 -24.70 -24.07 -18.57
C THR A 18 -23.29 -24.33 -17.99
N PRO A 19 -23.12 -25.41 -17.21
CA PRO A 19 -21.81 -26.05 -16.98
C PRO A 19 -21.48 -26.99 -18.14
N ALA A 20 -20.42 -26.67 -18.89
CA ALA A 20 -19.77 -27.59 -19.80
C ALA A 20 -18.43 -28.04 -19.18
N GLU A 21 -18.12 -29.31 -19.43
CA GLU A 21 -16.88 -30.04 -19.15
C GLU A 21 -16.74 -30.71 -17.77
N ILE A 22 -16.96 -32.03 -17.83
CA ILE A 22 -16.76 -33.05 -16.81
C ILE A 22 -15.25 -33.28 -16.64
N VAL A 23 -14.73 -33.20 -15.41
CA VAL A 23 -13.59 -34.02 -14.97
C VAL A 23 -13.89 -34.53 -13.56
N ASP A 24 -14.10 -35.84 -13.51
CA ASP A 24 -14.29 -36.67 -12.34
C ASP A 24 -12.95 -36.94 -11.63
N PRO A 25 -12.85 -36.75 -10.30
CA PRO A 25 -11.90 -37.49 -9.51
C PRO A 25 -12.60 -38.35 -8.45
N GLU A 26 -13.18 -39.46 -8.88
CA GLU A 26 -13.44 -40.63 -8.05
C GLU A 26 -12.10 -41.23 -7.59
N GLN A 27 -11.48 -40.63 -6.56
CA GLN A 27 -10.37 -41.23 -5.81
C GLN A 27 -10.71 -41.26 -4.32
N LYS A 28 -11.37 -42.35 -3.95
CA LYS A 28 -11.40 -42.97 -2.62
C LYS A 28 -10.03 -42.86 -1.93
N PRO A 29 -9.90 -42.34 -0.69
CA PRO A 29 -8.65 -42.43 0.04
C PRO A 29 -8.36 -43.90 0.35
N ALA A 30 -7.25 -44.42 -0.20
CA ALA A 30 -6.73 -45.72 0.18
C ALA A 30 -6.08 -45.60 1.57
N GLU A 31 -6.79 -46.14 2.56
CA GLU A 31 -6.23 -46.47 3.87
C GLU A 31 -5.10 -47.49 3.67
N THR A 32 -3.87 -47.01 3.73
CA THR A 32 -2.66 -47.85 3.69
C THR A 32 -1.91 -47.68 4.99
N THR A 33 -2.26 -48.54 5.95
CA THR A 33 -1.39 -48.89 7.08
C THR A 33 -0.10 -49.47 6.52
N PRO A 34 1.10 -48.91 6.82
CA PRO A 34 2.33 -49.64 6.62
C PRO A 34 2.50 -50.58 7.81
N GLY A 35 2.33 -51.88 7.54
CA GLY A 35 2.73 -52.95 8.44
C GLY A 35 4.20 -52.84 8.79
N GLY A 36 4.52 -53.23 10.02
CA GLY A 36 5.90 -53.33 10.48
C GLY A 36 6.71 -54.26 9.59
N SER A 37 7.94 -53.85 9.30
CA SER A 37 9.00 -54.75 8.87
C SER A 37 10.21 -54.45 9.75
N GLU A 38 10.50 -55.41 10.63
CA GLU A 38 11.80 -55.53 11.27
C GLU A 38 12.87 -55.71 10.17
N GLY A 39 13.98 -55.01 10.32
CA GLY A 39 15.07 -54.98 9.35
C GLY A 39 16.21 -54.09 9.85
N ASP A 40 17.00 -54.65 10.76
CA ASP A 40 18.28 -54.15 11.22
C ASP A 40 19.32 -54.20 10.08
N ALA A 41 19.98 -53.07 9.78
CA ALA A 41 21.34 -52.99 9.22
C ALA A 41 21.77 -51.51 9.04
N ASP A 42 22.43 -51.01 10.08
CA ASP A 42 23.61 -50.13 10.09
C ASP A 42 23.94 -49.27 8.84
N ALA A 43 23.75 -47.95 8.97
CA ALA A 43 24.56 -46.92 8.33
C ALA A 43 24.39 -45.58 9.09
N PRO A 44 25.38 -45.10 9.86
CA PRO A 44 25.31 -43.78 10.47
C PRO A 44 25.87 -42.76 9.47
N ASP A 45 25.02 -42.21 8.60
CA ASP A 45 25.43 -41.04 7.81
C ASP A 45 25.19 -39.76 8.62
N ASP A 46 26.33 -39.20 9.01
CA ASP A 46 26.55 -37.96 9.72
C ASP A 46 26.13 -36.78 8.83
N ASN A 47 24.91 -36.28 9.01
CA ASN A 47 24.52 -34.97 8.52
C ASN A 47 23.84 -34.18 9.66
N GLY A 48 24.68 -33.62 10.53
CA GLY A 48 24.48 -32.30 11.14
C GLY A 48 23.16 -32.05 11.87
N LYS A 49 22.74 -32.94 12.77
CA LYS A 49 21.57 -32.70 13.63
C LYS A 49 21.91 -31.66 14.71
N PRO A 50 21.09 -30.62 14.96
CA PRO A 50 21.32 -29.71 16.08
C PRO A 50 21.25 -30.51 17.39
N LYS A 51 22.41 -30.66 18.04
CA LYS A 51 22.55 -31.37 19.31
C LYS A 51 21.89 -30.52 20.42
N GLY A 52 20.66 -30.89 20.78
CA GLY A 52 20.01 -30.49 22.03
C GLY A 52 18.87 -29.47 21.91
N VAL A 53 18.05 -29.38 22.97
CA VAL A 53 16.90 -28.46 23.08
C VAL A 53 17.30 -27.00 22.86
N ARG A 54 18.53 -26.60 23.25
CA ARG A 54 19.06 -25.24 23.05
C ARG A 54 19.16 -24.87 21.58
N ALA A 55 19.77 -25.72 20.76
CA ALA A 55 19.90 -25.46 19.34
C ALA A 55 18.54 -25.40 18.61
N ARG A 56 17.52 -26.11 19.12
CA ARG A 56 16.14 -25.97 18.63
C ARG A 56 15.51 -24.64 19.06
N LEU A 57 15.76 -24.20 20.29
CA LEU A 57 15.28 -22.92 20.82
C LEU A 57 15.88 -21.75 20.02
N ASP A 58 17.21 -21.77 19.81
CA ASP A 58 17.91 -20.75 19.02
C ASP A 58 17.38 -20.69 17.58
N ALA A 59 17.12 -21.85 16.96
CA ALA A 59 16.51 -21.91 15.63
C ALA A 59 15.10 -21.30 15.60
N THR A 60 14.26 -21.60 16.60
CA THR A 60 12.90 -21.01 16.66
C THR A 60 12.90 -19.51 16.92
N GLU A 61 13.86 -19.00 17.69
CA GLU A 61 14.00 -17.55 17.91
C GLU A 61 14.45 -16.85 16.62
N ALA A 62 15.39 -17.45 15.89
CA ALA A 62 15.81 -16.95 14.58
C ALA A 62 14.65 -16.93 13.57
N GLU A 63 13.85 -18.00 13.50
CA GLU A 63 12.66 -18.07 12.64
C GLU A 63 11.66 -16.96 12.98
N ARG A 64 11.38 -16.76 14.27
CA ARG A 64 10.49 -15.69 14.74
C ARG A 64 11.01 -14.31 14.35
N ASP A 65 12.30 -14.07 14.47
CA ASP A 65 12.89 -12.77 14.15
C ASP A 65 12.89 -12.51 12.64
N VAL A 66 13.11 -13.55 11.82
CA VAL A 66 12.94 -13.48 10.36
C VAL A 66 11.48 -13.16 9.99
N LEU A 67 10.51 -13.84 10.59
CA LEU A 67 9.09 -13.59 10.33
C LEU A 67 8.67 -12.17 10.73
N ARG A 68 9.17 -11.67 11.87
CA ARG A 68 8.95 -10.28 12.28
C ARG A 68 9.51 -9.30 11.26
N ALA A 69 10.75 -9.51 10.82
CA ALA A 69 11.36 -8.64 9.80
C ALA A 69 10.58 -8.66 8.47
N GLN A 70 10.05 -9.82 8.06
CA GLN A 70 9.21 -9.94 6.87
C GLN A 70 7.86 -9.21 7.04
N LEU A 71 7.25 -9.32 8.21
CA LEU A 71 5.99 -8.64 8.53
C LEU A 71 6.19 -7.11 8.55
N ASP A 72 7.25 -6.63 9.20
CA ASP A 72 7.60 -5.20 9.22
C ASP A 72 7.84 -4.67 7.80
N ALA A 73 8.53 -5.45 6.96
CA ALA A 73 8.74 -5.10 5.55
C ALA A 73 7.42 -5.07 4.76
N ALA A 74 6.52 -6.03 4.99
CA ALA A 74 5.21 -6.06 4.34
C ALA A 74 4.36 -4.85 4.74
N HIS A 75 4.39 -4.46 6.02
CA HIS A 75 3.71 -3.26 6.51
C HIS A 75 4.28 -1.99 5.90
N ALA A 76 5.60 -1.87 5.84
CA ALA A 76 6.26 -0.74 5.19
C ALA A 76 5.87 -0.61 3.71
N GLN A 77 5.82 -1.73 2.98
CA GLN A 77 5.36 -1.76 1.59
C GLN A 77 3.88 -1.40 1.43
N ALA A 78 3.01 -1.87 2.32
CA ALA A 78 1.60 -1.53 2.31
C ALA A 78 1.36 -0.03 2.56
N PHE A 79 2.11 0.54 3.51
CA PHE A 79 2.14 1.99 3.73
C PHE A 79 2.60 2.74 2.49
N ASP A 80 3.72 2.34 1.87
CA ASP A 80 4.24 3.02 0.68
C ASP A 80 3.23 3.00 -0.48
N ARG A 81 2.60 1.85 -0.74
CA ARG A 81 1.57 1.72 -1.78
C ARG A 81 0.35 2.59 -1.53
N THR A 82 -0.11 2.71 -0.28
CA THR A 82 -1.28 3.54 0.03
C THR A 82 -0.97 5.04 -0.11
N VAL A 83 0.23 5.47 0.29
CA VAL A 83 0.68 6.85 0.09
C VAL A 83 0.86 7.18 -1.39
N GLU A 84 1.49 6.29 -2.16
CA GLU A 84 1.68 6.46 -3.61
C GLU A 84 0.36 6.47 -4.36
N ALA A 85 -0.62 5.65 -3.97
CA ALA A 85 -1.97 5.66 -4.54
C ALA A 85 -2.68 7.00 -4.35
N MET A 86 -2.32 7.78 -3.33
CA MET A 86 -2.80 9.15 -3.10
C MET A 86 -1.96 10.22 -3.79
N GLY A 87 -0.97 9.83 -4.60
CA GLY A 87 -0.10 10.73 -5.36
C GLY A 87 0.90 11.48 -4.48
N LEU A 88 1.23 10.93 -3.31
CA LEU A 88 2.18 11.53 -2.37
C LEU A 88 3.47 10.71 -2.32
N GLN A 89 4.55 11.34 -1.87
CA GLN A 89 5.83 10.64 -1.67
C GLN A 89 5.87 10.00 -0.27
N PRO A 90 6.13 8.69 -0.13
CA PRO A 90 6.15 8.03 1.18
C PRO A 90 7.19 8.57 2.15
N ALA A 91 8.38 8.94 1.65
CA ALA A 91 9.42 9.56 2.45
C ALA A 91 8.95 10.88 3.12
N LEU A 92 8.08 11.62 2.45
CA LEU A 92 7.55 12.89 2.97
C LEU A 92 6.52 12.65 4.09
N MET A 93 5.70 11.61 3.98
CA MET A 93 4.77 11.23 5.06
C MET A 93 5.52 10.74 6.30
N ARG A 94 6.57 9.93 6.13
CA ARG A 94 7.43 9.50 7.26
C ARG A 94 8.13 10.69 7.91
N ALA A 95 8.67 11.61 7.12
CA ALA A 95 9.29 12.84 7.64
C ALA A 95 8.28 13.77 8.36
N ALA A 96 7.01 13.72 7.96
CA ALA A 96 5.91 14.40 8.65
C ALA A 96 5.47 13.71 9.96
N GLY A 97 6.12 12.60 10.33
CA GLY A 97 5.91 11.87 11.57
C GLY A 97 4.88 10.75 11.49
N LEU A 98 4.51 10.27 10.30
CA LEU A 98 3.65 9.09 10.18
C LEU A 98 4.48 7.82 10.32
N GLU A 99 4.23 7.08 11.39
CA GLU A 99 4.82 5.76 11.62
C GLU A 99 3.82 4.65 11.32
N VAL A 100 4.28 3.61 10.63
CA VAL A 100 3.44 2.48 10.19
C VAL A 100 2.86 1.72 11.39
N ALA A 101 3.61 1.64 12.49
CA ALA A 101 3.23 0.92 13.70
C ALA A 101 1.96 1.47 14.37
N GLU A 102 1.67 2.77 14.21
CA GLU A 102 0.46 3.40 14.77
C GLU A 102 -0.83 2.91 14.12
N PHE A 103 -0.72 2.31 12.92
CA PHE A 103 -1.86 1.84 12.13
C PHE A 103 -1.97 0.32 12.09
N VAL A 104 -1.16 -0.41 12.88
CA VAL A 104 -1.26 -1.86 12.98
C VAL A 104 -2.28 -2.22 14.06
N VAL A 105 -3.31 -2.96 13.68
CA VAL A 105 -4.37 -3.45 14.58
C VAL A 105 -3.88 -4.68 15.33
N GLU A 106 -4.60 -5.09 16.38
CA GLU A 106 -4.31 -6.28 17.20
C GLU A 106 -4.12 -7.57 16.37
N ASP A 107 -4.87 -7.71 15.28
CA ASP A 107 -4.77 -8.85 14.35
C ASP A 107 -3.48 -8.84 13.49
N GLY A 108 -2.62 -7.83 13.67
CA GLY A 108 -1.40 -7.63 12.90
C GLY A 108 -1.63 -7.06 11.51
N SER A 109 -2.87 -6.75 11.13
CA SER A 109 -3.19 -6.09 9.85
C SER A 109 -3.12 -4.57 9.96
N LEU A 110 -2.86 -3.91 8.83
CA LEU A 110 -2.83 -2.45 8.76
C LEU A 110 -4.25 -1.87 8.57
N ASP A 111 -4.66 -0.96 9.45
CA ASP A 111 -5.91 -0.20 9.31
C ASP A 111 -5.76 0.87 8.22
N THR A 112 -6.17 0.50 7.02
CA THR A 112 -6.11 1.39 5.84
C THR A 112 -7.03 2.61 5.94
N VAL A 113 -8.13 2.53 6.69
CA VAL A 113 -9.09 3.63 6.83
C VAL A 113 -8.51 4.70 7.78
N ALA A 114 -7.96 4.27 8.91
CA ALA A 114 -7.24 5.18 9.81
C ALA A 114 -6.02 5.79 9.12
N LEU A 115 -5.25 4.97 8.38
CA LEU A 115 -4.06 5.44 7.67
C LEU A 115 -4.39 6.50 6.61
N THR A 116 -5.38 6.25 5.75
CA THR A 116 -5.79 7.22 4.72
C THR A 116 -6.26 8.54 5.32
N THR A 117 -7.01 8.48 6.42
CA THR A 117 -7.47 9.67 7.16
C THR A 117 -6.30 10.46 7.76
N ALA A 118 -5.32 9.77 8.33
CA ALA A 118 -4.12 10.40 8.88
C ALA A 118 -3.26 11.05 7.78
N ILE A 119 -3.08 10.37 6.65
CA ILE A 119 -2.37 10.91 5.49
C ILE A 119 -3.06 12.18 4.99
N ASP A 120 -4.40 12.19 4.89
CA ASP A 120 -5.15 13.37 4.48
C ASP A 120 -5.00 14.56 5.42
N THR A 121 -5.00 14.28 6.72
CA THR A 121 -4.80 15.29 7.75
C THR A 121 -3.43 15.94 7.58
N LYS A 122 -2.37 15.13 7.44
CA LYS A 122 -0.98 15.61 7.31
C LYS A 122 -0.72 16.31 6.00
N ARG A 123 -1.32 15.80 4.94
CA ARG A 123 -1.34 16.45 3.63
C ARG A 123 -1.94 17.86 3.72
N ALA A 124 -3.03 18.04 4.47
CA ALA A 124 -3.63 19.35 4.69
C ALA A 124 -2.74 20.26 5.56
N GLU A 125 -2.12 19.73 6.62
CA GLU A 125 -1.15 20.46 7.46
C GLU A 125 0.04 20.98 6.65
N LEU A 126 0.51 20.20 5.68
CA LEU A 126 1.61 20.57 4.78
C LEU A 126 1.18 21.46 3.61
N GLY A 127 -0.11 21.81 3.50
CA GLY A 127 -0.63 22.66 2.44
C GLY A 127 -0.63 22.02 1.05
N LEU A 128 -0.52 20.69 0.95
CA LEU A 128 -0.51 19.97 -0.31
C LEU A 128 -1.95 19.91 -0.86
N SER A 129 -2.26 20.59 -1.97
CA SER A 129 -3.61 20.62 -2.56
C SER A 129 -3.92 19.33 -3.33
N ARG A 130 -5.16 18.82 -3.27
CA ARG A 130 -5.60 17.66 -4.10
C ARG A 130 -5.72 18.01 -5.58
N ARG A 131 -5.97 19.28 -5.83
CA ARG A 131 -6.22 19.79 -7.18
C ARG A 131 -4.93 20.36 -7.74
N PRO A 132 -4.69 20.19 -9.05
CA PRO A 132 -3.68 20.95 -9.76
C PRO A 132 -3.91 22.44 -9.50
N ALA A 133 -2.82 23.21 -9.41
CA ALA A 133 -2.92 24.66 -9.40
C ALA A 133 -3.70 25.11 -10.65
N PRO A 134 -4.62 26.09 -10.54
CA PRO A 134 -5.28 26.67 -11.70
C PRO A 134 -4.22 27.13 -12.71
N ASN A 135 -4.41 26.80 -13.99
CA ASN A 135 -3.53 27.30 -15.03
C ASN A 135 -3.70 28.83 -15.11
N PRO A 136 -2.67 29.64 -14.80
CA PRO A 136 -2.80 31.09 -14.75
C PRO A 136 -3.07 31.72 -16.12
N VAL A 137 -2.83 30.98 -17.21
CA VAL A 137 -3.02 31.45 -18.59
C VAL A 137 -4.33 30.93 -19.18
N ALA A 138 -5.08 30.10 -18.46
CA ALA A 138 -6.37 29.61 -18.94
C ALA A 138 -7.36 30.78 -19.03
N GLY A 139 -7.78 31.10 -20.26
CA GLY A 139 -8.69 32.21 -20.55
C GLY A 139 -8.01 33.54 -20.91
N LEU A 140 -6.68 33.67 -20.78
CA LEU A 140 -5.95 34.82 -21.31
C LEU A 140 -5.83 34.66 -22.84
N GLY A 141 -6.47 35.57 -23.58
CA GLY A 141 -6.26 35.70 -25.02
C GLY A 141 -4.84 36.20 -25.31
N SER A 142 -4.36 36.04 -26.54
CA SER A 142 -3.00 36.41 -26.98
C SER A 142 -2.61 37.89 -26.80
N GLY A 143 -3.51 38.75 -26.29
CA GLY A 143 -3.27 40.17 -26.00
C GLY A 143 -3.35 40.55 -24.52
N ASP A 144 -3.62 39.61 -23.61
CA ASP A 144 -3.85 39.88 -22.17
C ASP A 144 -2.61 39.56 -21.31
N ALA A 145 -1.42 39.58 -21.94
CA ALA A 145 -0.18 39.40 -21.20
C ALA A 145 -0.05 40.55 -20.19
N PRO A 146 0.30 40.26 -18.91
CA PRO A 146 0.59 41.31 -17.96
C PRO A 146 1.69 42.19 -18.55
N ASP A 147 1.50 43.50 -18.45
CA ASP A 147 2.39 44.55 -18.94
C ASP A 147 3.70 44.51 -18.14
N THR A 148 4.46 43.43 -18.34
CA THR A 148 5.81 43.24 -17.83
C THR A 148 6.68 44.08 -18.73
N LYS A 149 6.66 45.40 -18.48
CA LYS A 149 7.55 46.35 -19.12
C LYS A 149 8.94 45.71 -19.13
N PRO A 150 9.48 45.30 -20.29
CA PRO A 150 10.74 44.60 -20.28
C PRO A 150 11.75 45.58 -19.69
N SER A 151 12.43 45.18 -18.61
CA SER A 151 13.58 45.94 -18.14
C SER A 151 14.61 45.85 -19.25
N SER A 152 14.54 46.80 -20.17
CA SER A 152 15.46 46.82 -21.29
C SER A 152 16.84 47.02 -20.68
N TRP A 153 17.78 46.18 -21.10
CA TRP A 153 19.19 46.33 -20.75
C TRP A 153 19.70 47.75 -21.05
N ALA A 154 19.06 48.44 -22.01
CA ALA A 154 19.24 49.86 -22.30
C ALA A 154 18.95 50.79 -21.10
N GLY A 155 18.00 50.48 -20.23
CA GLY A 155 17.74 51.24 -19.01
C GLY A 155 18.87 51.16 -17.97
N ALA A 156 19.61 50.04 -17.94
CA ALA A 156 20.71 49.84 -16.99
C ALA A 156 21.94 50.71 -17.29
N PHE A 157 22.17 51.09 -18.56
CA PHE A 157 23.29 51.95 -18.94
C PHE A 157 22.93 53.43 -19.02
N ALA A 158 21.65 53.76 -19.22
CA ALA A 158 21.18 55.15 -19.23
C ALA A 158 21.37 55.84 -17.87
N GLU A 159 21.30 55.08 -16.77
CA GLU A 159 21.45 55.59 -15.40
C GLU A 159 22.90 55.99 -15.06
N HIS A 160 23.91 55.42 -15.75
CA HIS A 160 25.33 55.70 -15.49
C HIS A 160 25.90 56.85 -16.34
N THR A 161 25.27 57.21 -17.47
CA THR A 161 25.80 58.26 -18.38
C THR A 161 25.28 59.68 -18.07
N GLY A 162 24.36 59.83 -17.11
CA GLY A 162 23.66 61.09 -16.83
C GLY A 162 24.38 62.11 -15.92
N ARG A 163 25.60 61.84 -15.42
CA ARG A 163 26.29 62.73 -14.48
C ARG A 163 27.45 63.50 -15.11
N ALA A 164 27.17 64.28 -16.16
CA ALA A 164 28.09 65.32 -16.63
C ALA A 164 27.78 66.64 -15.91
N LYS A 165 28.76 67.08 -15.10
CA LYS A 165 28.73 68.28 -14.25
C LYS A 165 28.79 69.55 -15.14
N PRO A 166 27.91 70.55 -14.99
CA PRO A 166 28.08 71.82 -15.69
C PRO A 166 29.26 72.60 -15.10
N GLN A 167 30.09 73.18 -15.98
CA GLN A 167 31.04 74.25 -15.65
C GLN A 167 30.36 75.60 -15.73
#